data_AF-A0AAE7KYH9-F1
#
_entry.id   AF-A0AAE7KYH9-F1
#
_cell.length_a   1.000
_cell.length_b   1.000
_cell.length_c   1.000
_cell.angle_alpha   90.00
_cell.angle_beta   90.00
_cell.angle_gamma   90.00
#
_symmetry.space_group_name_H-M   'P 1'
#
loop_
_entity.id
_entity.type
_entity.pdbx_description
1 polymer ?
#
loop_
_entity_poly.entity_id
_entity_poly.type
_entity_poly.pdbx_seq_one_letter_code
_entity_poly.pdbx_strand_id
1 'polypeptide(L)'
;MTNDFEISKSSNVGLSSKESYIVTRHNISYLRILGADPQWTLMTATADEDHGRVRVCTEQLRLAGAALRLGAELETSPSVEKDWAEREYVKICSFYQTPDQSDQDLTNELNVVLRRFFEFYDSWSNLSSCTCDEMMDLYDALATDDIGSDVYLSDGIWLSNNGTLSDRGR
;
A
#
# COMPACT_ATOMS: atom_id res chain seq x y z
N MET A 1 5.71 23.23 7.72
CA MET A 1 6.38 21.92 7.72
C MET A 1 6.09 21.29 6.38
N THR A 2 7.10 21.20 5.52
CA THR A 2 6.98 20.60 4.19
C THR A 2 6.76 19.10 4.38
N ASN A 3 5.67 18.55 3.87
CA ASN A 3 5.50 17.10 3.82
C ASN A 3 6.62 16.52 2.94
N ASP A 4 7.23 15.41 3.36
CA ASP A 4 8.27 14.71 2.58
C ASP A 4 7.67 13.86 1.44
N PHE A 5 6.39 14.08 1.12
CA PHE A 5 5.66 13.39 0.07
C PHE A 5 4.74 14.37 -0.67
N GLU A 6 4.39 14.00 -1.89
CA GLU A 6 3.57 14.77 -2.81
C GLU A 6 2.36 13.93 -3.26
N ILE A 7 1.18 14.54 -3.25
CA ILE A 7 -0.03 13.95 -3.81
C ILE A 7 -0.28 14.64 -5.15
N SER A 8 -0.35 13.88 -6.24
CA SER A 8 -0.56 14.39 -7.58
C SER A 8 -1.72 13.68 -8.26
N LYS A 9 -2.56 14.43 -8.99
CA LYS A 9 -3.66 13.84 -9.76
C LYS A 9 -3.08 13.02 -10.92
N SER A 10 -3.60 11.82 -11.10
CA SER A 10 -3.20 10.89 -12.14
C SER A 10 -4.33 10.65 -13.13
N SER A 11 -3.99 10.58 -14.40
CA SER A 11 -4.93 10.28 -15.50
C SER A 11 -4.87 8.80 -15.92
N ASN A 12 -4.43 7.92 -15.01
CA ASN A 12 -4.10 6.55 -15.38
C ASN A 12 -5.33 5.69 -15.67
N VAL A 13 -5.26 4.95 -16.79
CA VAL A 13 -6.38 4.18 -17.37
C VAL A 13 -6.54 2.80 -16.71
N GLY A 14 -5.54 2.36 -15.94
CA GLY A 14 -5.45 1.03 -15.36
C GLY A 14 -6.31 0.77 -14.11
N LEU A 15 -7.09 1.74 -13.62
CA LEU A 15 -8.08 1.50 -12.56
C LEU A 15 -9.29 2.37 -12.89
N SER A 16 -10.47 1.79 -13.03
CA SER A 16 -11.70 2.51 -13.43
C SER A 16 -12.24 3.34 -12.28
N SER A 17 -11.59 4.45 -11.97
CA SER A 17 -12.03 5.41 -10.96
C SER A 17 -12.24 6.79 -11.57
N LYS A 18 -13.28 7.50 -11.11
CA LYS A 18 -13.59 8.87 -11.55
C LYS A 18 -12.49 9.86 -11.16
N GLU A 19 -11.87 9.63 -10.00
CA GLU A 19 -10.69 10.34 -9.53
C GLU A 19 -9.58 9.37 -9.17
N SER A 20 -8.35 9.74 -9.50
CA SER A 20 -7.15 8.98 -9.21
C SER A 20 -6.03 9.93 -8.83
N TYR A 21 -5.38 9.65 -7.71
CA TYR A 21 -4.21 10.37 -7.24
C TYR A 21 -3.09 9.39 -6.91
N ILE A 22 -1.86 9.83 -7.12
CA ILE A 22 -0.64 9.10 -6.77
C ILE A 22 0.05 9.85 -5.63
N VAL A 23 0.46 9.09 -4.61
CA VAL A 23 1.28 9.59 -3.51
C VAL A 23 2.72 9.18 -3.77
N THR A 24 3.58 10.18 -3.92
CA THR A 24 5.00 9.99 -4.22
C THR A 24 5.90 10.57 -3.15
N ARG A 25 7.09 10.01 -3.00
CA ARG A 25 8.19 10.59 -2.22
C ARG A 25 9.48 10.37 -2.99
N HIS A 26 10.31 11.41 -3.14
CA HIS A 26 11.54 11.36 -3.97
C HIS A 26 11.30 10.83 -5.40
N ASN A 27 10.16 11.20 -6.01
CA ASN A 27 9.72 10.73 -7.33
C ASN A 27 9.51 9.21 -7.45
N ILE A 28 9.22 8.56 -6.32
CA ILE A 28 8.84 7.15 -6.22
C ILE A 28 7.37 7.08 -5.79
N SER A 29 6.55 6.32 -6.50
CA SER A 29 5.15 6.03 -6.21
C SER A 29 5.04 4.93 -5.15
N TYR A 30 4.34 5.23 -4.07
CA TYR A 30 4.10 4.30 -2.97
C TYR A 30 2.62 3.91 -2.87
N LEU A 31 1.73 4.90 -2.94
CA LEU A 31 0.30 4.71 -2.72
C LEU A 31 -0.52 5.34 -3.83
N ARG A 32 -1.75 4.87 -3.97
CA ARG A 32 -2.81 5.44 -4.77
C ARG A 32 -4.02 5.78 -3.92
N ILE A 33 -4.71 6.84 -4.33
CA ILE A 33 -6.02 7.20 -3.82
C ILE A 33 -6.98 7.15 -5.00
N LEU A 34 -7.99 6.29 -4.90
CA LEU A 34 -9.00 6.12 -5.94
C LEU A 34 -10.39 6.35 -5.37
N GLY A 35 -11.22 7.08 -6.08
CA GLY A 35 -12.64 7.15 -5.81
C GLY A 35 -13.27 8.33 -6.51
N ALA A 36 -14.21 8.96 -5.83
CA ALA A 36 -14.74 10.28 -6.14
C ALA A 36 -15.60 10.70 -4.96
N ASP A 37 -15.92 11.99 -4.88
CA ASP A 37 -16.87 12.48 -3.90
C ASP A 37 -18.14 11.58 -3.82
N PRO A 38 -18.51 11.10 -2.62
CA PRO A 38 -17.93 11.40 -1.30
C PRO A 38 -16.94 10.35 -0.76
N GLN A 39 -16.51 9.35 -1.55
CA GLN A 39 -15.74 8.20 -1.08
C GLN A 39 -14.45 7.98 -1.88
N TRP A 40 -13.34 7.80 -1.16
CA TRP A 40 -12.07 7.39 -1.73
C TRP A 40 -11.47 6.20 -0.96
N THR A 41 -10.55 5.51 -1.61
CA THR A 41 -9.84 4.34 -1.11
C THR A 41 -8.35 4.54 -1.26
N LEU A 42 -7.61 4.34 -0.18
CA LEU A 42 -6.16 4.35 -0.13
C LEU A 42 -5.63 2.93 -0.34
N MET A 43 -4.68 2.76 -1.26
CA MET A 43 -4.08 1.46 -1.60
C MET A 43 -2.62 1.58 -2.02
N THR A 44 -1.88 0.47 -2.07
CA THR A 44 -0.50 0.46 -2.58
C THR A 44 -0.43 0.63 -4.09
N ALA A 45 0.66 1.25 -4.57
CA ALA A 45 0.95 1.31 -5.99
C ALA A 45 1.44 -0.06 -6.49
N THR A 46 0.93 -0.52 -7.64
CA THR A 46 1.33 -1.80 -8.24
C THR A 46 2.66 -1.68 -9.00
N ALA A 47 3.48 -2.74 -8.99
CA ALA A 47 4.84 -2.77 -9.56
C ALA A 47 4.93 -2.33 -11.05
N ASP A 48 3.87 -2.56 -11.83
CA ASP A 48 3.81 -2.25 -13.26
C ASP A 48 3.33 -0.82 -13.59
N GLU A 49 3.24 0.07 -12.60
CA GLU A 49 2.86 1.48 -12.80
C GLU A 49 4.01 2.40 -13.21
N ASP A 50 5.09 1.86 -13.79
CA ASP A 50 6.20 2.69 -14.25
C ASP A 50 5.76 3.53 -15.46
N HIS A 51 5.52 4.83 -15.23
CA HIS A 51 5.03 5.77 -16.24
C HIS A 51 6.10 6.73 -16.74
N GLY A 52 7.38 6.37 -16.63
CA GLY A 52 8.52 7.11 -17.19
C GLY A 52 8.79 8.49 -16.57
N ARG A 53 7.85 9.05 -15.79
CA ARG A 53 8.02 10.27 -14.98
C ARG A 53 8.12 10.00 -13.49
N VAL A 54 7.46 8.95 -12.99
CA VAL A 54 7.46 8.53 -11.58
C VAL A 54 7.82 7.05 -11.55
N ARG A 55 8.81 6.69 -10.72
CA ARG A 55 9.23 5.28 -10.54
C ARG A 55 8.31 4.60 -9.56
N VAL A 56 8.04 3.31 -9.69
CA VAL A 56 7.30 2.56 -8.66
C VAL A 56 8.25 2.15 -7.53
N CYS A 57 7.76 2.09 -6.31
CA CYS A 57 8.49 1.49 -5.19
C CYS A 57 8.85 0.04 -5.51
N THR A 58 10.15 -0.27 -5.56
CA THR A 58 10.65 -1.63 -5.84
C THR A 58 10.57 -2.55 -4.63
N GLU A 59 10.62 -1.96 -3.42
CA GLU A 59 10.54 -2.66 -2.14
C GLU A 59 9.08 -3.02 -1.79
N GLN A 60 8.46 -3.90 -2.58
CA GLN A 60 7.03 -4.24 -2.46
C GLN A 60 6.69 -4.89 -1.11
N LEU A 61 7.59 -5.71 -0.56
CA LEU A 61 7.43 -6.28 0.78
C LEU A 61 7.29 -5.21 1.85
N ARG A 62 8.19 -4.23 1.80
CA ARG A 62 8.22 -3.09 2.72
C ARG A 62 6.98 -2.23 2.57
N LEU A 63 6.53 -2.06 1.33
CA LEU A 63 5.33 -1.31 0.98
C LEU A 63 4.06 -1.97 1.54
N ALA A 64 3.90 -3.27 1.30
CA ALA A 64 2.78 -4.06 1.81
C ALA A 64 2.77 -4.13 3.34
N GLY A 65 3.93 -4.38 3.97
CA GLY A 65 4.06 -4.41 5.42
C GLY A 65 3.67 -3.08 6.09
N ALA A 66 4.14 -1.95 5.56
CA ALA A 66 3.74 -0.64 6.05
C ALA A 66 2.25 -0.35 5.85
N ALA A 67 1.68 -0.82 4.74
CA ALA A 67 0.26 -0.67 4.41
C ALA A 67 -0.65 -1.47 5.36
N LEU A 68 -0.30 -2.72 5.65
CA LEU A 68 -1.04 -3.55 6.59
C LEU A 68 -0.95 -3.01 8.01
N ARG A 69 0.24 -2.59 8.45
CA ARG A 69 0.44 -2.00 9.78
C ARG A 69 -0.34 -0.69 9.95
N LEU A 70 -0.38 0.12 8.90
CA LEU A 70 -1.24 1.31 8.88
C LEU A 70 -2.71 0.92 9.00
N GLY A 71 -3.17 -0.08 8.23
CA GLY A 71 -4.56 -0.54 8.31
C GLY A 71 -4.93 -1.03 9.70
N ALA A 72 -4.06 -1.83 10.33
CA ALA A 72 -4.24 -2.30 11.69
C ALA A 72 -4.30 -1.16 12.72
N GLU A 73 -3.44 -0.14 12.61
CA GLU A 73 -3.49 1.04 13.49
C GLU A 73 -4.78 1.86 13.28
N LEU A 74 -5.27 1.94 12.06
CA LEU A 74 -6.53 2.63 11.73
C LEU A 74 -7.78 1.79 12.04
N GLU A 75 -7.60 0.58 12.60
CA GLU A 75 -8.67 -0.42 12.80
C GLU A 75 -9.47 -0.69 11.51
N THR A 76 -8.84 -0.49 10.36
CA THR A 76 -9.38 -0.92 9.07
C THR A 76 -8.97 -2.36 8.85
N SER A 77 -9.77 -3.13 8.11
CA SER A 77 -9.40 -4.50 7.71
C SER A 77 -8.66 -4.39 6.38
N PRO A 78 -7.32 -4.16 6.35
CA PRO A 78 -6.62 -4.09 5.09
C PRO A 78 -6.67 -5.46 4.42
N SER A 79 -6.77 -5.46 3.09
CA SER A 79 -6.92 -6.68 2.30
C SER A 79 -6.14 -6.59 1.02
N VAL A 80 -5.61 -7.73 0.57
CA VAL A 80 -5.00 -7.82 -0.75
C VAL A 80 -6.09 -8.08 -1.78
N GLU A 81 -6.13 -7.21 -2.78
CA GLU A 81 -7.05 -7.30 -3.91
C GLU A 81 -6.22 -7.34 -5.21
N LYS A 82 -6.86 -7.82 -6.29
CA LYS A 82 -6.28 -7.83 -7.63
C LYS A 82 -6.96 -6.78 -8.49
N ASP A 83 -6.18 -6.10 -9.31
CA ASP A 83 -6.75 -5.24 -10.34
C ASP A 83 -7.18 -6.04 -11.58
N TRP A 84 -7.75 -5.36 -12.58
CA TRP A 84 -8.19 -5.98 -13.84
C TRP A 84 -7.07 -6.62 -14.68
N ALA A 85 -5.80 -6.27 -14.38
CA ALA A 85 -4.62 -6.84 -14.99
C ALA A 85 -3.99 -7.94 -14.10
N GLU A 86 -4.76 -8.44 -13.12
CA GLU A 86 -4.36 -9.46 -12.14
C GLU A 86 -3.19 -9.06 -11.25
N ARG A 87 -2.92 -7.75 -11.11
CA ARG A 87 -1.84 -7.24 -10.26
C ARG A 87 -2.34 -7.07 -8.84
N GLU A 88 -1.57 -7.58 -7.89
CA GLU A 88 -1.88 -7.52 -6.47
C GLU A 88 -1.58 -6.14 -5.88
N TYR A 89 -2.50 -5.63 -5.06
CA TYR A 89 -2.34 -4.42 -4.29
C TYR A 89 -2.98 -4.58 -2.90
N VAL A 90 -2.44 -3.87 -1.91
CA VAL A 90 -3.02 -3.82 -0.56
C VAL A 90 -3.97 -2.63 -0.51
N LYS A 91 -5.24 -2.89 -0.28
CA LYS A 91 -6.22 -1.89 0.12
C LYS A 91 -6.06 -1.62 1.61
N ILE A 92 -5.78 -0.37 1.95
CA ILE A 92 -5.47 0.03 3.34
C ILE A 92 -6.75 0.44 4.06
N CYS A 93 -7.42 1.45 3.52
CA CYS A 93 -8.62 2.04 4.12
C CYS A 93 -9.47 2.73 3.05
N SER A 94 -10.74 2.93 3.38
CA SER A 94 -11.63 3.83 2.65
C SER A 94 -12.03 4.98 3.57
N PHE A 95 -12.05 6.18 3.03
CA PHE A 95 -12.45 7.39 3.75
C PHE A 95 -13.59 8.08 3.02
N TYR A 96 -14.43 8.74 3.81
CA TYR A 96 -15.65 9.39 3.35
C TYR A 96 -15.62 10.85 3.74
N GLN A 97 -15.90 11.74 2.79
CA GLN A 97 -16.15 13.14 3.11
C GLN A 97 -17.58 13.28 3.61
N THR A 98 -17.73 13.76 4.85
CA THR A 98 -19.07 14.06 5.38
C THR A 98 -19.56 15.41 4.87
N PRO A 99 -20.89 15.65 4.78
CA PRO A 99 -21.43 16.91 4.25
C PRO A 99 -20.95 18.16 5.00
N ASP A 100 -20.55 18.01 6.27
CA ASP A 100 -20.09 19.10 7.13
C ASP A 100 -18.55 19.25 7.13
N GLN A 101 -17.83 18.37 6.44
CA GLN A 101 -16.36 18.36 6.40
C GLN A 101 -15.85 19.14 5.19
N SER A 102 -14.97 20.11 5.43
CA SER A 102 -14.33 20.85 4.35
C SER A 102 -13.26 20.02 3.64
N ASP A 103 -12.98 20.32 2.37
CA ASP A 103 -11.89 19.69 1.61
C ASP A 103 -10.53 19.83 2.32
N GLN A 104 -10.35 20.94 3.06
CA GLN A 104 -9.12 21.20 3.82
C GLN A 104 -8.99 20.26 5.02
N ASP A 105 -10.09 19.95 5.70
CA ASP A 105 -10.10 19.02 6.84
C ASP A 105 -9.79 17.60 6.38
N LEU A 106 -10.44 17.17 5.28
CA LEU A 106 -10.16 15.89 4.64
C LEU A 106 -8.68 15.77 4.21
N THR A 107 -8.15 16.83 3.62
CA THR A 107 -6.75 16.91 3.22
C THR A 107 -5.82 16.82 4.43
N ASN A 108 -6.17 17.43 5.56
CA ASN A 108 -5.38 17.38 6.78
C ASN A 108 -5.38 15.97 7.39
N GLU A 109 -6.54 15.31 7.47
CA GLU A 109 -6.65 13.92 7.92
C GLU A 109 -5.84 12.97 7.05
N LEU A 110 -5.98 13.09 5.73
CA LEU A 110 -5.21 12.30 4.77
C LEU A 110 -3.70 12.52 4.95
N ASN A 111 -3.25 13.75 5.16
CA ASN A 111 -1.84 14.03 5.41
C ASN A 111 -1.33 13.36 6.69
N VAL A 112 -2.14 13.26 7.75
CA VAL A 112 -1.76 12.56 8.99
C VAL A 112 -1.59 11.07 8.71
N VAL A 113 -2.55 10.44 8.02
CA VAL A 113 -2.50 9.03 7.64
C VAL A 113 -1.27 8.73 6.76
N LEU A 114 -1.00 9.58 5.76
CA LEU A 114 0.13 9.40 4.86
C LEU A 114 1.48 9.58 5.57
N ARG A 115 1.60 10.53 6.50
CA ARG A 115 2.81 10.64 7.33
C ARG A 115 3.03 9.36 8.13
N ARG A 116 1.97 8.85 8.74
CA ARG A 116 2.03 7.64 9.55
C ARG A 116 2.43 6.41 8.73
N PHE A 117 1.93 6.31 7.51
CA PHE A 117 2.39 5.30 6.55
C PHE A 117 3.89 5.39 6.31
N PHE A 118 4.43 6.59 6.02
CA PHE A 118 5.86 6.75 5.75
C PHE A 118 6.73 6.49 6.99
N GLU A 119 6.24 6.74 8.21
CA GLU A 119 6.92 6.33 9.45
C GLU A 119 7.02 4.80 9.56
N PHE A 120 5.94 4.07 9.24
CA PHE A 120 5.98 2.61 9.18
C PHE A 120 6.89 2.10 8.07
N TYR A 121 6.81 2.72 6.90
CA TYR A 121 7.69 2.38 5.80
C TYR A 121 9.15 2.59 6.21
N ASP A 122 9.52 3.73 6.79
CA ASP A 122 10.90 4.06 7.17
C ASP A 122 11.45 3.15 8.28
N SER A 123 10.60 2.77 9.24
CA SER A 123 10.97 1.86 10.33
C SER A 123 11.18 0.40 9.90
N TRP A 124 10.62 -0.02 8.75
CA TRP A 124 10.70 -1.40 8.23
C TRP A 124 12.11 -1.80 7.70
N SER A 125 13.12 -0.95 7.81
CA SER A 125 14.50 -1.26 7.40
C SER A 125 15.14 -2.45 8.11
N ASN A 126 14.54 -2.97 9.18
CA ASN A 126 14.96 -4.17 9.89
C ASN A 126 13.97 -5.33 9.69
N LEU A 127 13.89 -5.91 8.49
CA LEU A 127 13.18 -7.18 8.23
C LEU A 127 13.61 -8.31 9.20
N SER A 128 14.83 -8.22 9.74
CA SER A 128 15.36 -9.10 10.79
C SER A 128 14.72 -8.91 12.18
N SER A 129 13.85 -7.91 12.35
CA SER A 129 13.17 -7.59 13.61
C SER A 129 11.66 -7.79 13.58
N CYS A 130 11.09 -8.08 12.41
CA CYS A 130 9.69 -8.50 12.32
C CYS A 130 9.52 -9.82 13.06
N THR A 131 8.54 -9.89 13.96
CA THR A 131 8.23 -11.13 14.66
C THR A 131 7.61 -12.13 13.68
N CYS A 132 7.71 -13.43 13.99
CA CYS A 132 7.02 -14.46 13.18
C CYS A 132 5.51 -14.18 13.10
N ASP A 133 4.92 -13.58 14.14
CA ASP A 133 3.50 -13.20 14.16
C ASP A 133 3.21 -12.08 13.14
N GLU A 134 4.03 -11.02 13.08
CA GLU A 134 3.88 -9.96 12.07
C GLU A 134 4.06 -10.51 10.64
N MET A 135 4.92 -11.52 10.46
CA MET A 135 5.13 -12.18 9.17
C MET A 135 4.01 -13.16 8.82
N MET A 136 3.36 -13.79 9.79
CA MET A 136 2.17 -14.61 9.58
C MET A 136 0.97 -13.74 9.25
N ASP A 137 0.78 -12.61 9.94
CA ASP A 137 -0.26 -11.63 9.59
C ASP A 137 -0.06 -11.09 8.17
N LEU A 138 1.20 -10.85 7.78
CA LEU A 138 1.57 -10.47 6.43
C LEU A 138 1.31 -11.60 5.42
N TYR A 139 1.60 -12.85 5.78
CA TYR A 139 1.29 -14.00 4.94
C TYR A 139 -0.21 -14.15 4.75
N ASP A 140 -0.99 -14.14 5.82
CA ASP A 140 -2.45 -14.28 5.77
C ASP A 140 -3.09 -13.14 4.97
N ALA A 141 -2.50 -11.95 5.02
CA ALA A 141 -2.95 -10.83 4.22
C ALA A 141 -2.57 -10.97 2.73
N LEU A 142 -1.41 -11.54 2.39
CA LEU A 142 -0.90 -11.66 1.02
C LEU A 142 -1.30 -12.97 0.32
N ALA A 143 -1.60 -14.03 1.06
CA ALA A 143 -1.96 -15.32 0.53
C ALA A 143 -3.31 -15.24 -0.17
N THR A 144 -3.28 -15.26 -1.51
CA THR A 144 -4.50 -15.25 -2.32
C THR A 144 -5.08 -16.66 -2.54
N ASP A 145 -4.47 -17.70 -1.96
CA ASP A 145 -4.96 -19.08 -2.00
C ASP A 145 -5.11 -19.74 -0.62
N ASP A 146 -6.18 -20.55 -0.46
CA ASP A 146 -6.44 -21.43 0.69
C ASP A 146 -5.53 -22.67 0.71
N ILE A 147 -4.55 -22.74 -0.20
CA ILE A 147 -3.72 -23.93 -0.44
C ILE A 147 -2.47 -23.91 0.44
N GLY A 148 -2.18 -22.77 1.10
CA GLY A 148 -1.00 -22.63 1.93
C GLY A 148 0.27 -22.49 1.09
N SER A 149 0.16 -21.94 -0.12
CA SER A 149 1.31 -21.77 -1.01
C SER A 149 2.14 -20.56 -0.59
N ASP A 150 3.46 -20.65 -0.79
CA ASP A 150 4.32 -19.53 -0.43
C ASP A 150 3.99 -18.30 -1.29
N VAL A 151 3.83 -17.16 -0.64
CA VAL A 151 3.57 -15.89 -1.31
C VAL A 151 4.88 -15.38 -1.89
N TYR A 152 4.92 -15.17 -3.20
CA TYR A 152 6.05 -14.49 -3.82
C TYR A 152 6.02 -12.99 -3.49
N LEU A 153 7.10 -12.49 -2.92
CA LEU A 153 7.19 -11.10 -2.48
C LEU A 153 7.92 -10.23 -3.51
N SER A 154 9.19 -10.53 -3.77
CA SER A 154 10.07 -9.85 -4.75
C SER A 154 11.49 -10.43 -4.68
N ASP A 155 12.27 -10.30 -5.75
CA ASP A 155 13.71 -10.67 -5.79
C ASP A 155 14.04 -12.10 -5.33
N GLY A 156 13.17 -13.05 -5.64
CA GLY A 156 13.36 -14.45 -5.23
C GLY A 156 13.00 -14.71 -3.76
N ILE A 157 12.47 -13.72 -3.04
CA ILE A 157 11.99 -13.87 -1.66
C ILE A 157 10.54 -14.34 -1.67
N TRP A 158 10.29 -15.40 -0.91
CA TRP A 158 8.99 -16.03 -0.70
C TRP A 158 8.64 -15.99 0.78
N LEU A 159 7.39 -15.69 1.11
CA LEU A 159 6.85 -15.77 2.47
C LEU A 159 5.99 -17.02 2.60
N SER A 160 6.36 -17.88 3.54
CA SER A 160 5.62 -19.10 3.86
C SER A 160 4.52 -18.85 4.89
N ASN A 161 3.55 -19.76 4.95
CA ASN A 161 2.40 -19.70 5.88
C ASN A 161 2.74 -19.67 7.37
N ASN A 162 3.98 -19.98 7.71
CA ASN A 162 4.50 -19.98 9.07
C ASN A 162 5.31 -18.70 9.37
N GLY A 163 5.20 -17.67 8.53
CA GLY A 163 5.93 -16.42 8.66
C GLY A 163 7.42 -16.51 8.29
N THR A 164 7.85 -17.61 7.66
CA THR A 164 9.26 -17.78 7.26
C THR A 164 9.51 -17.13 5.91
N LEU A 165 10.55 -16.30 5.84
CA LEU A 165 11.09 -15.82 4.58
C LEU A 165 12.07 -16.85 3.99
N SER A 166 11.79 -17.30 2.78
CA SER A 166 12.68 -18.13 1.98
C SER A 166 13.21 -17.33 0.79
N ASP A 167 14.52 -17.10 0.75
CA ASP A 167 15.18 -16.68 -0.49
C ASP A 167 15.39 -17.93 -1.35
N ARG A 168 14.66 -18.02 -2.46
CA ARG A 168 14.75 -19.09 -3.45
C ARG A 168 15.54 -18.70 -4.68
N GLY A 169 16.05 -17.47 -4.74
CA GLY A 169 16.70 -16.94 -5.93
C GLY A 169 15.79 -16.92 -7.16
N ARG A 170 16.33 -16.44 -8.28
CA ARG A 170 15.65 -16.32 -9.57
C ARG A 170 15.90 -17.53 -10.46
#